data_AF-A0A5A5TC78-F1
#
_entry.id   AF-A0A5A5TC78-F1
#
_cell.length_a   1.000
_cell.length_b   1.000
_cell.length_c   1.000
_cell.angle_alpha   90.00
_cell.angle_beta   90.00
_cell.angle_gamma   90.00
#
_symmetry.space_group_name_H-M   'P 1'
#
loop_
_entity.id
_entity.type
_entity.pdbx_description
1 polymer ?
#
loop_
_entity_poly.entity_id
_entity_poly.type
_entity_poly.pdbx_seq_one_letter_code
_entity_poly.pdbx_strand_id
1 'polypeptide(L)'
;MTLSDTELLSYGLPTHNEIKGELTFWTKALAHAKHRTCGTSISRIKTKTQIHPPKKVENWLRSNNWSGNEATGNRATYRVAYVEFNVPTIATNDLHAAVSVWAGVGGDYSFGGSNAVLPQVGVFSQPTCTGSSSASCQYNESFWEIAGPKNDPGQMNLPLSQLNAGDRVYAYVSSNVNNDGDNYFFISNETVNNYNSHMDTSKVFSDSATGECIVERPGFLNGGLYDLADFNTNAGHSIELDNCTIGDRNDNQKGIGNWPHDGMQLWNTSFTYVMAQPGSIFNNGYNYSVYCTTYYNSCYNQ
;
A
#
# COMPACT_ATOMS: atom_id res chain seq x y z
N MET A 1 8.65 -33.16 5.00
CA MET A 1 8.63 -33.11 3.53
C MET A 1 8.92 -31.67 3.15
N THR A 2 9.89 -31.43 2.27
CA THR A 2 10.25 -30.08 1.80
C THR A 2 9.79 -29.98 0.35
N LEU A 3 8.99 -28.97 0.02
CA LEU A 3 8.58 -28.71 -1.37
C LEU A 3 9.81 -28.38 -2.23
N SER A 4 9.78 -28.64 -3.53
CA SER A 4 10.76 -28.17 -4.51
C SER A 4 10.47 -26.72 -4.94
N ASP A 5 11.45 -26.04 -5.57
CA ASP A 5 11.24 -24.68 -6.11
C ASP A 5 10.08 -24.62 -7.13
N THR A 6 9.94 -25.64 -7.97
CA THR A 6 8.82 -25.73 -8.92
C THR A 6 7.47 -25.86 -8.21
N GLU A 7 7.42 -26.64 -7.13
CA GLU A 7 6.21 -26.76 -6.31
C GLU A 7 5.90 -25.45 -5.59
N LEU A 8 6.91 -24.78 -5.01
CA LEU A 8 6.74 -23.45 -4.38
C LEU A 8 6.14 -22.44 -5.37
N LEU A 9 6.72 -22.32 -6.57
CA LEU A 9 6.21 -21.42 -7.61
C LEU A 9 4.78 -21.78 -8.05
N SER A 10 4.42 -23.07 -8.08
CA SER A 10 3.04 -23.49 -8.39
C SER A 10 2.02 -23.07 -7.33
N TYR A 11 2.49 -22.85 -6.10
CA TYR A 11 1.72 -22.24 -5.02
C TYR A 11 1.88 -20.71 -4.99
N GLY A 12 2.53 -20.05 -5.95
CA GLY A 12 2.80 -18.61 -5.87
C GLY A 12 3.76 -18.22 -4.73
N LEU A 13 4.53 -19.19 -4.26
CA LEU A 13 5.60 -19.02 -3.28
C LEU A 13 6.95 -18.87 -4.00
N PRO A 14 7.88 -18.12 -3.42
CA PRO A 14 9.23 -17.93 -3.96
C PRO A 14 10.06 -19.22 -3.86
N THR A 15 11.16 -19.26 -4.59
CA THR A 15 12.19 -20.28 -4.49
C THR A 15 12.90 -20.27 -3.13
N HIS A 16 13.55 -21.37 -2.77
CA HIS A 16 14.32 -21.46 -1.53
C HIS A 16 15.44 -20.42 -1.42
N ASN A 17 16.03 -20.00 -2.55
CA ASN A 17 17.08 -18.99 -2.55
C ASN A 17 16.52 -17.61 -2.22
N GLU A 18 15.37 -17.25 -2.76
CA GLU A 18 14.64 -16.02 -2.41
C GLU A 18 14.19 -16.04 -0.95
N ILE A 19 13.70 -17.19 -0.45
CA ILE A 19 13.36 -17.36 0.97
C ILE A 19 14.57 -17.13 1.87
N LYS A 20 15.73 -17.68 1.50
CA LYS A 20 16.98 -17.49 2.26
C LYS A 20 17.50 -16.06 2.18
N GLY A 21 17.30 -15.38 1.05
CA GLY A 21 17.63 -13.97 0.89
C GLY A 21 16.87 -13.10 1.88
N GLU A 22 15.57 -13.41 2.10
CA GLU A 22 14.69 -12.60 2.95
C GLU A 22 13.81 -13.38 3.91
N LEU A 23 14.40 -14.13 4.82
CA LEU A 23 13.63 -15.01 5.71
C LEU A 23 12.56 -14.26 6.53
N THR A 24 12.84 -13.04 6.99
CA THR A 24 11.89 -12.22 7.75
C THR A 24 10.70 -11.78 6.91
N PHE A 25 10.93 -11.38 5.64
CA PHE A 25 9.88 -11.08 4.67
C PHE A 25 8.99 -12.30 4.49
N TRP A 26 9.60 -13.42 4.13
CA TRP A 26 8.86 -14.62 3.74
C TRP A 26 8.15 -15.27 4.91
N THR A 27 8.69 -15.18 6.12
CA THR A 27 7.98 -15.61 7.33
C THR A 27 6.70 -14.81 7.55
N LYS A 28 6.72 -13.49 7.30
CA LYS A 28 5.53 -12.63 7.45
C LYS A 28 4.53 -12.88 6.32
N ALA A 29 4.98 -12.86 5.07
CA ALA A 29 4.16 -13.18 3.91
C ALA A 29 3.47 -14.55 4.06
N LEU A 30 4.22 -15.60 4.45
CA LEU A 30 3.70 -16.94 4.65
C LEU A 30 2.74 -17.06 5.84
N ALA A 31 2.86 -16.22 6.86
CA ALA A 31 1.91 -16.20 7.97
C ALA A 31 0.54 -15.63 7.57
N HIS A 32 0.50 -14.77 6.54
CA HIS A 32 -0.74 -14.27 5.94
C HIS A 32 -1.27 -15.19 4.84
N ALA A 33 -0.40 -15.96 4.18
CA ALA A 33 -0.80 -17.04 3.29
C ALA A 33 -1.47 -18.16 4.10
N LYS A 34 -2.81 -18.16 4.16
CA LYS A 34 -3.61 -19.17 4.90
C LYS A 34 -3.57 -20.55 4.23
N HIS A 35 -2.39 -21.15 4.14
CA HIS A 35 -2.24 -22.53 3.74
C HIS A 35 -2.81 -23.46 4.79
N ARG A 36 -3.47 -24.55 4.35
CA ARG A 36 -3.70 -25.71 5.22
C ARG A 36 -2.36 -26.42 5.47
N THR A 37 -1.54 -25.89 6.38
CA THR A 37 -0.35 -26.58 6.90
C THR A 37 -0.33 -26.48 8.43
N CYS A 38 -0.18 -27.65 9.07
CA CYS A 38 -0.07 -27.79 10.51
C CYS A 38 1.28 -27.24 10.99
N GLY A 39 1.27 -26.12 11.73
CA GLY A 39 2.45 -25.53 12.38
C GLY A 39 3.35 -24.80 11.39
N THR A 40 3.44 -23.48 11.41
CA THR A 40 3.89 -22.69 12.55
C THR A 40 2.94 -21.51 12.80
N SER A 41 2.23 -21.55 13.92
CA SER A 41 1.72 -20.32 14.51
C SER A 41 2.92 -19.43 14.84
N ILE A 42 2.98 -18.21 14.31
CA ILE A 42 3.74 -17.17 15.00
C ILE A 42 3.15 -17.13 16.40
N SER A 43 3.91 -17.58 17.41
CA SER A 43 3.56 -17.28 18.79
C SER A 43 3.44 -15.77 18.82
N ARG A 44 2.21 -15.23 18.97
CA ARG A 44 1.96 -13.78 19.06
C ARG A 44 3.09 -13.21 19.89
N ILE A 45 4.04 -12.55 19.25
CA ILE A 45 5.14 -11.92 19.96
C ILE A 45 4.39 -10.84 20.72
N LYS A 46 4.24 -11.04 22.03
CA LYS A 46 3.94 -9.94 22.93
C LYS A 46 5.16 -9.05 22.86
N THR A 47 5.23 -8.24 21.81
CA THR A 47 6.15 -7.13 21.76
C THR A 47 5.78 -6.33 23.00
N LYS A 48 6.72 -6.22 23.94
CA LYS A 48 6.73 -5.06 24.82
C LYS A 48 6.98 -3.90 23.88
N THR A 49 5.92 -3.40 23.24
CA THR A 49 5.92 -2.10 22.61
C THR A 49 6.34 -1.15 23.72
N GLN A 50 7.56 -0.61 23.62
CA GLN A 50 7.82 0.65 24.28
C GLN A 50 6.82 1.61 23.66
N ILE A 51 5.76 1.89 24.42
CA ILE A 51 4.72 2.85 24.08
C ILE A 51 5.43 4.20 24.09
N HIS A 52 5.94 4.61 22.93
CA HIS A 52 6.15 6.03 22.72
C HIS A 52 4.76 6.63 22.53
N PRO A 53 4.42 7.73 23.22
CA PRO A 53 3.19 8.43 22.91
C PRO A 53 3.19 8.73 21.40
N PRO A 54 2.06 8.56 20.70
CA PRO A 54 1.99 8.86 19.28
C PRO A 54 2.55 10.25 19.07
N LYS A 55 3.60 10.36 18.24
CA LYS A 55 4.06 11.69 17.83
C LYS A 55 2.93 12.26 16.99
N LYS A 56 2.47 13.47 17.32
CA LYS A 56 1.40 14.13 16.56
C LYS A 56 1.82 14.22 15.10
N VAL A 57 0.86 14.16 14.18
CA VAL A 57 1.01 14.63 12.79
C VAL A 57 1.80 15.94 12.83
N GLU A 58 3.03 15.90 12.36
CA GLU A 58 3.96 17.02 12.52
C GLU A 58 3.52 18.16 11.60
N ASN A 59 3.08 17.84 10.38
CA ASN A 59 2.47 18.79 9.45
C ASN A 59 1.36 18.15 8.58
N TRP A 60 0.49 19.01 8.04
CA TRP A 60 -0.45 18.66 6.98
C TRP A 60 0.16 19.04 5.62
N LEU A 61 0.53 18.04 4.83
CA LEU A 61 1.09 18.24 3.49
C LEU A 61 -0.04 18.30 2.45
N ARG A 62 0.15 19.11 1.42
CA ARG A 62 -0.76 19.16 0.27
C ARG A 62 -0.18 18.33 -0.85
N SER A 63 -0.88 17.26 -1.21
CA SER A 63 -0.59 16.46 -2.39
C SER A 63 -1.75 16.58 -3.38
N ASN A 64 -1.48 16.47 -4.69
CA ASN A 64 -2.53 16.42 -5.71
C ASN A 64 -2.92 14.98 -6.11
N ASN A 65 -2.21 13.97 -5.59
CA ASN A 65 -2.46 12.57 -5.89
C ASN A 65 -2.56 11.69 -4.63
N TRP A 66 -2.00 12.06 -3.48
CA TRP A 66 -1.93 11.19 -2.29
C TRP A 66 -2.71 11.70 -1.08
N SER A 67 -3.38 10.78 -0.39
CA SER A 67 -4.00 10.97 0.91
C SER A 67 -3.57 9.83 1.83
N GLY A 68 -3.05 10.14 3.02
CA GLY A 68 -2.56 9.10 3.93
C GLY A 68 -1.54 9.64 4.90
N ASN A 69 -0.79 8.74 5.53
CA ASN A 69 0.32 9.13 6.38
C ASN A 69 1.63 8.66 5.76
N GLU A 70 2.62 9.52 5.80
CA GLU A 70 4.00 9.26 5.40
C GLU A 70 4.89 9.52 6.61
N ALA A 71 5.62 8.50 7.06
CA ALA A 71 6.65 8.69 8.06
C ALA A 71 7.97 9.04 7.39
N THR A 72 8.61 10.08 7.90
CA THR A 72 9.87 10.58 7.39
C THR A 72 11.02 10.21 8.32
N GLY A 73 12.19 9.99 7.75
CA GLY A 73 13.37 9.54 8.45
C GLY A 73 14.63 9.89 7.68
N ASN A 74 15.78 9.50 8.21
CA ASN A 74 17.01 9.57 7.43
C ASN A 74 16.99 8.51 6.34
N ARG A 75 17.80 8.68 5.29
CA ARG A 75 18.10 7.60 4.34
C ARG A 75 18.37 6.29 5.09
N ALA A 76 17.82 5.20 4.57
CA ALA A 76 17.92 3.86 5.14
C ALA A 76 17.24 3.63 6.50
N THR A 77 16.26 4.47 6.87
CA THR A 77 15.47 4.28 8.09
C THR A 77 14.44 3.16 7.93
N TYR A 78 13.71 3.16 6.83
CA TYR A 78 12.59 2.25 6.62
C TYR A 78 12.95 1.20 5.58
N ARG A 79 12.58 -0.05 5.84
CA ARG A 79 12.85 -1.15 4.92
C ARG A 79 11.58 -1.84 4.46
N VAL A 80 10.55 -1.78 5.28
CA VAL A 80 9.30 -2.47 5.03
C VAL A 80 8.15 -1.53 5.31
N ALA A 81 7.09 -1.71 4.53
CA ALA A 81 5.78 -1.14 4.80
C ALA A 81 4.72 -2.19 4.50
N TYR A 82 3.69 -2.26 5.33
CA TYR A 82 2.51 -3.05 5.03
C TYR A 82 1.25 -2.43 5.59
N VAL A 83 0.14 -2.74 4.94
CA VAL A 83 -1.19 -2.26 5.29
C VAL A 83 -2.22 -3.34 5.00
N GLU A 84 -3.26 -3.36 5.81
CA GLU A 84 -4.47 -4.12 5.58
C GLU A 84 -5.64 -3.18 5.28
N PHE A 85 -6.46 -3.52 4.30
CA PHE A 85 -7.64 -2.71 3.94
C PHE A 85 -8.69 -3.58 3.27
N ASN A 86 -9.93 -3.11 3.24
CA ASN A 86 -10.94 -3.70 2.36
C ASN A 86 -10.89 -3.00 1.00
N VAL A 87 -10.96 -3.76 -0.09
CA VAL A 87 -11.12 -3.17 -1.43
C VAL A 87 -12.36 -2.27 -1.40
N PRO A 88 -12.24 -0.97 -1.74
CA PRO A 88 -13.36 -0.05 -1.63
C PRO A 88 -14.49 -0.45 -2.58
N THR A 89 -15.71 -0.07 -2.24
CA THR A 89 -16.80 -0.02 -3.23
C THR A 89 -16.78 1.36 -3.89
N ILE A 90 -16.73 1.41 -5.22
CA ILE A 90 -16.76 2.65 -5.97
C ILE A 90 -18.22 3.03 -6.25
N ALA A 91 -18.62 4.20 -5.75
CA ALA A 91 -19.96 4.74 -5.96
C ALA A 91 -20.05 5.72 -7.14
N THR A 92 -18.92 6.06 -7.75
CA THR A 92 -18.83 6.93 -8.94
C THR A 92 -19.15 6.16 -10.22
N ASN A 93 -19.90 6.79 -11.13
CA ASN A 93 -20.22 6.24 -12.45
C ASN A 93 -19.33 6.79 -13.58
N ASP A 94 -18.37 7.65 -13.26
CA ASP A 94 -17.41 8.23 -14.18
C ASP A 94 -16.28 7.24 -14.46
N LEU A 95 -16.18 6.77 -15.71
CA LEU A 95 -15.16 5.82 -16.16
C LEU A 95 -13.73 6.39 -16.16
N HIS A 96 -13.58 7.70 -15.95
CA HIS A 96 -12.29 8.37 -15.77
C HIS A 96 -11.94 8.63 -14.30
N ALA A 97 -12.72 8.08 -13.36
CA ALA A 97 -12.40 8.12 -11.94
C ALA A 97 -11.73 6.82 -11.48
N ALA A 98 -10.75 6.93 -10.59
CA ALA A 98 -10.10 5.78 -9.99
C ALA A 98 -9.61 6.10 -8.57
N VAL A 99 -9.33 5.04 -7.82
CA VAL A 99 -8.65 5.13 -6.53
C VAL A 99 -7.69 3.94 -6.40
N SER A 100 -6.54 4.17 -5.80
CA SER A 100 -5.62 3.09 -5.41
C SER A 100 -5.39 3.11 -3.91
N VAL A 101 -5.16 1.96 -3.32
CA VAL A 101 -4.76 1.81 -1.91
C VAL A 101 -3.50 0.96 -1.85
N TRP A 102 -2.44 1.47 -1.23
CA TRP A 102 -1.13 0.82 -1.28
C TRP A 102 -0.26 1.12 -0.04
N ALA A 103 0.81 0.34 0.13
CA ALA A 103 1.90 0.62 1.05
C ALA A 103 3.23 0.72 0.29
N GLY A 104 4.12 1.60 0.75
CA GLY A 104 5.35 1.96 0.04
C GLY A 104 6.51 2.32 0.97
N VAL A 105 7.74 2.26 0.42
CA VAL A 105 8.97 2.60 1.15
C VAL A 105 9.93 3.41 0.27
N GLY A 106 10.25 4.63 0.68
CA GLY A 106 11.21 5.52 0.02
C GLY A 106 10.58 6.40 -1.06
N GLY A 107 11.40 6.88 -1.98
CA GLY A 107 10.96 7.78 -3.05
C GLY A 107 11.00 9.26 -2.68
N ASP A 108 11.61 9.63 -1.55
CA ASP A 108 11.83 11.04 -1.23
C ASP A 108 12.97 11.62 -2.07
N TYR A 109 12.58 12.42 -3.06
CA TYR A 109 13.49 13.14 -3.95
C TYR A 109 14.45 14.08 -3.22
N SER A 110 14.14 14.46 -1.97
CA SER A 110 14.95 15.34 -1.11
C SER A 110 16.24 14.67 -0.63
N PHE A 111 16.29 13.33 -0.51
CA PHE A 111 17.43 12.62 0.07
C PHE A 111 18.23 11.78 -0.94
N GLY A 112 17.60 11.28 -2.01
CA GLY A 112 18.25 10.35 -2.94
C GLY A 112 18.76 10.95 -4.26
N GLY A 113 18.51 12.25 -4.50
CA GLY A 113 18.71 12.85 -5.82
C GLY A 113 17.77 12.22 -6.87
N SER A 114 17.98 12.55 -8.15
CA SER A 114 17.08 12.19 -9.26
C SER A 114 17.02 10.70 -9.64
N ASN A 115 17.39 9.78 -8.74
CA ASN A 115 17.37 8.34 -8.98
C ASN A 115 16.75 7.52 -7.82
N ALA A 116 16.24 8.16 -6.75
CA ALA A 116 15.46 7.43 -5.74
C ALA A 116 14.16 6.89 -6.35
N VAL A 117 13.78 5.69 -5.96
CA VAL A 117 12.53 5.05 -6.37
C VAL A 117 11.67 4.71 -5.15
N LEU A 118 10.36 4.59 -5.38
CA LEU A 118 9.33 4.15 -4.45
C LEU A 118 8.82 2.76 -4.87
N PRO A 119 9.35 1.67 -4.30
CA PRO A 119 8.72 0.37 -4.33
C PRO A 119 7.39 0.42 -3.56
N GLN A 120 6.30 0.03 -4.22
CA GLN A 120 4.96 0.01 -3.65
C GLN A 120 4.14 -1.18 -4.16
N VAL A 121 3.13 -1.56 -3.37
CA VAL A 121 2.20 -2.66 -3.68
C VAL A 121 0.81 -2.31 -3.17
N GLY A 122 -0.20 -2.65 -3.95
CA GLY A 122 -1.56 -2.28 -3.60
C GLY A 122 -2.63 -2.78 -4.55
N VAL A 123 -3.79 -2.14 -4.45
CA VAL A 123 -4.97 -2.40 -5.29
C VAL A 123 -5.41 -1.11 -5.94
N PHE A 124 -5.62 -1.17 -7.26
CA PHE A 124 -6.27 -0.16 -8.07
C PHE A 124 -7.75 -0.55 -8.25
N SER A 125 -8.64 0.43 -8.16
CA SER A 125 -10.08 0.27 -8.35
C SER A 125 -10.64 1.37 -9.26
N GLN A 126 -11.44 0.97 -10.26
CA GLN A 126 -12.12 1.89 -11.20
C GLN A 126 -13.53 1.39 -11.52
N PRO A 127 -14.50 2.27 -11.83
CA PRO A 127 -15.79 1.85 -12.34
C PRO A 127 -15.68 1.37 -13.79
N THR A 128 -16.51 0.40 -14.16
CA THR A 128 -16.53 -0.23 -15.50
C THR A 128 -17.82 -0.02 -16.26
N CYS A 129 -18.84 0.53 -15.61
CA CYS A 129 -20.15 0.76 -16.22
C CYS A 129 -20.66 2.16 -15.88
N THR A 130 -21.51 2.69 -16.75
CA THR A 130 -22.20 3.97 -16.50
C THR A 130 -23.59 3.71 -15.92
N GLY A 131 -24.03 4.57 -15.00
CA GLY A 131 -25.39 4.55 -14.45
C GLY A 131 -25.65 3.54 -13.33
N SER A 132 -24.64 2.84 -12.80
CA SER A 132 -24.77 1.98 -11.62
C SER A 132 -23.54 2.02 -10.73
N SER A 133 -23.74 2.44 -9.48
CA SER A 133 -22.74 2.49 -8.40
C SER A 133 -22.61 1.15 -7.65
N SER A 134 -22.81 0.03 -8.34
CA SER A 134 -22.81 -1.30 -7.74
C SER A 134 -21.42 -1.94 -7.76
N ALA A 135 -21.13 -2.80 -6.77
CA ALA A 135 -19.89 -3.58 -6.73
C ALA A 135 -19.64 -4.44 -7.99
N SER A 136 -20.70 -4.81 -8.71
CA SER A 136 -20.61 -5.51 -10.01
C SER A 136 -20.16 -4.63 -11.18
N CYS A 137 -20.14 -3.31 -10.99
CA CYS A 137 -19.70 -2.31 -11.96
C CYS A 137 -18.33 -1.72 -11.63
N GLN A 138 -17.44 -2.55 -11.07
CA GLN A 138 -16.11 -2.16 -10.66
C GLN A 138 -15.08 -3.16 -11.16
N TYR A 139 -13.93 -2.65 -11.58
CA TYR A 139 -12.73 -3.41 -11.85
C TYR A 139 -11.74 -3.17 -10.72
N ASN A 140 -11.10 -4.25 -10.26
CA ASN A 140 -10.03 -4.22 -9.28
C ASN A 140 -8.83 -4.96 -9.81
N GLU A 141 -7.65 -4.39 -9.58
CA GLU A 141 -6.38 -4.98 -9.98
C GLU A 141 -5.36 -4.81 -8.87
N SER A 142 -4.72 -5.91 -8.50
CA SER A 142 -3.56 -5.87 -7.61
C SER A 142 -2.30 -5.59 -8.41
N PHE A 143 -1.46 -4.70 -7.90
CA PHE A 143 -0.27 -4.23 -8.59
C PHE A 143 0.96 -4.20 -7.67
N TRP A 144 2.12 -4.22 -8.30
CA TRP A 144 3.38 -3.77 -7.73
C TRP A 144 3.97 -2.69 -8.64
N GLU A 145 4.76 -1.78 -8.09
CA GLU A 145 5.36 -0.69 -8.86
C GLU A 145 6.68 -0.26 -8.23
N ILE A 146 7.59 0.22 -9.08
CA ILE A 146 8.81 0.91 -8.67
C ILE A 146 8.74 2.32 -9.27
N ALA A 147 8.02 3.20 -8.59
CA ALA A 147 7.75 4.55 -9.07
C ALA A 147 9.03 5.39 -8.97
N GLY A 148 9.37 6.14 -10.02
CA GLY A 148 10.61 6.89 -10.03
C GLY A 148 10.78 7.83 -11.21
N PRO A 149 11.75 8.74 -11.15
CA PRO A 149 11.93 9.80 -12.15
C PRO A 149 12.51 9.29 -13.48
N LYS A 150 13.03 8.06 -13.52
CA LYS A 150 13.65 7.44 -14.70
C LYS A 150 13.26 5.97 -14.77
N ASN A 151 12.75 5.55 -15.92
CA ASN A 151 12.37 4.16 -16.21
C ASN A 151 11.30 3.62 -15.24
N ASP A 152 10.35 4.46 -14.84
CA ASP A 152 9.13 4.00 -14.18
C ASP A 152 8.44 2.99 -15.12
N PRO A 153 8.39 1.69 -14.77
CA PRO A 153 7.67 0.71 -15.58
C PRO A 153 6.15 0.97 -15.55
N GLY A 154 5.69 1.87 -14.69
CA GLY A 154 4.31 2.01 -14.29
C GLY A 154 3.87 0.88 -13.38
N GLN A 155 2.60 0.91 -13.01
CA GLN A 155 1.96 -0.18 -12.29
C GLN A 155 2.01 -1.48 -13.09
N MET A 156 2.59 -2.50 -12.49
CA MET A 156 2.73 -3.84 -13.03
C MET A 156 1.81 -4.81 -12.29
N ASN A 157 1.16 -5.70 -13.02
CA ASN A 157 0.19 -6.60 -12.42
C ASN A 157 0.84 -7.58 -11.45
N LEU A 158 0.26 -7.67 -10.24
CA LEU A 158 0.56 -8.72 -9.25
C LEU A 158 -0.70 -9.58 -9.05
N PRO A 159 -1.13 -10.35 -10.06
CA PRO A 159 -2.52 -10.77 -10.17
C PRO A 159 -2.95 -11.70 -9.04
N LEU A 160 -4.13 -11.42 -8.50
CA LEU A 160 -4.88 -12.30 -7.61
C LEU A 160 -6.00 -12.97 -8.42
N SER A 161 -6.20 -14.29 -8.28
CA SER A 161 -7.27 -15.04 -8.95
C SER A 161 -8.69 -14.51 -8.71
N GLN A 162 -8.90 -13.79 -7.60
CA GLN A 162 -10.15 -13.12 -7.29
C GLN A 162 -9.85 -11.88 -6.42
N LEU A 163 -10.46 -10.75 -6.78
CA LEU A 163 -10.34 -9.49 -6.07
C LEU A 163 -11.62 -8.66 -6.28
N ASN A 164 -12.54 -8.72 -5.33
CA ASN A 164 -13.83 -8.03 -5.39
C ASN A 164 -13.89 -6.88 -4.39
N ALA A 165 -14.82 -5.95 -4.60
CA ALA A 165 -15.14 -4.94 -3.59
C ALA A 165 -15.54 -5.61 -2.27
N GLY A 166 -15.03 -5.08 -1.15
CA GLY A 166 -15.21 -5.63 0.19
C GLY A 166 -14.27 -6.76 0.58
N ASP A 167 -13.45 -7.29 -0.35
CA ASP A 167 -12.44 -8.28 0.01
C ASP A 167 -11.35 -7.65 0.89
N ARG A 168 -10.93 -8.38 1.93
CA ARG A 168 -9.84 -7.97 2.82
C ARG A 168 -8.50 -8.27 2.16
N VAL A 169 -7.67 -7.25 2.01
CA VAL A 169 -6.36 -7.32 1.39
C VAL A 169 -5.27 -7.00 2.41
N TYR A 170 -4.18 -7.76 2.34
CA TYR A 170 -2.91 -7.44 2.99
C TYR A 170 -1.86 -7.19 1.90
N ALA A 171 -1.25 -6.00 1.94
CA ALA A 171 -0.24 -5.56 0.98
C ALA A 171 1.06 -5.26 1.73
N TYR A 172 2.18 -5.85 1.28
CA TYR A 172 3.48 -5.77 1.93
C TYR A 172 4.58 -5.53 0.91
N VAL A 173 5.44 -4.55 1.17
CA VAL A 173 6.65 -4.28 0.39
C VAL A 173 7.90 -4.28 1.28
N SER A 174 9.00 -4.79 0.77
CA SER A 174 10.35 -4.59 1.31
C SER A 174 11.25 -3.96 0.26
N SER A 175 11.94 -2.89 0.63
CA SER A 175 12.89 -2.18 -0.22
C SER A 175 14.35 -2.65 -0.05
N ASN A 176 15.15 -2.37 -1.08
CA ASN A 176 16.58 -2.66 -1.16
C ASN A 176 17.48 -1.58 -0.53
N VAL A 177 17.17 -1.16 0.70
CA VAL A 177 17.79 -0.06 1.48
C VAL A 177 19.32 0.16 1.31
N ASN A 178 20.10 -0.88 1.02
CA ASN A 178 21.57 -0.82 0.90
C ASN A 178 22.11 -1.34 -0.44
N ASN A 179 21.30 -1.32 -1.50
CA ASN A 179 21.67 -1.86 -2.82
C ASN A 179 22.08 -3.35 -2.73
N ASP A 180 21.45 -4.09 -1.81
CA ASP A 180 21.64 -5.53 -1.69
C ASP A 180 20.97 -6.32 -2.82
N GLY A 181 20.11 -5.65 -3.59
CA GLY A 181 19.81 -6.01 -4.98
C GLY A 181 18.32 -6.17 -5.28
N ASP A 182 17.46 -6.31 -4.27
CA ASP A 182 16.12 -6.85 -4.48
C ASP A 182 15.02 -6.09 -3.74
N ASN A 183 13.96 -5.74 -4.47
CA ASN A 183 12.69 -5.30 -3.90
C ASN A 183 11.72 -6.48 -3.88
N TYR A 184 10.99 -6.62 -2.78
CA TYR A 184 10.06 -7.74 -2.60
C TYR A 184 8.65 -7.21 -2.40
N PHE A 185 7.71 -7.77 -3.14
CA PHE A 185 6.30 -7.40 -3.13
C PHE A 185 5.48 -8.63 -2.79
N PHE A 186 4.54 -8.48 -1.87
CA PHE A 186 3.58 -9.52 -1.51
C PHE A 186 2.20 -8.90 -1.38
N ILE A 187 1.21 -9.55 -1.94
CA ILE A 187 -0.19 -9.17 -1.75
C ILE A 187 -1.05 -10.41 -1.54
N SER A 188 -2.00 -10.32 -0.64
CA SER A 188 -2.96 -11.40 -0.39
C SER A 188 -4.37 -10.87 -0.24
N ASN A 189 -5.33 -11.58 -0.84
CA ASN A 189 -6.74 -11.49 -0.54
C ASN A 189 -7.08 -12.51 0.55
N GLU A 190 -7.20 -12.01 1.78
CA GLU A 190 -7.46 -12.81 2.97
C GLU A 190 -8.89 -13.36 3.03
N THR A 191 -9.84 -12.75 2.29
CA THR A 191 -11.23 -13.22 2.22
C THR A 191 -11.31 -14.57 1.53
N VAL A 192 -10.59 -14.75 0.42
CA VAL A 192 -10.60 -16.00 -0.38
C VAL A 192 -9.33 -16.83 -0.26
N ASN A 193 -8.40 -16.43 0.61
CA ASN A 193 -7.12 -17.11 0.85
C ASN A 193 -6.28 -17.29 -0.42
N ASN A 194 -6.09 -16.20 -1.14
CA ASN A 194 -5.32 -16.13 -2.37
C ASN A 194 -4.22 -15.09 -2.21
N TYR A 195 -3.05 -15.32 -2.79
CA TYR A 195 -1.92 -14.40 -2.67
C TYR A 195 -0.99 -14.52 -3.88
N ASN A 196 -0.16 -13.51 -4.07
CA ASN A 196 0.89 -13.51 -5.07
C ASN A 196 2.10 -12.72 -4.56
N SER A 197 3.28 -13.00 -5.11
CA SER A 197 4.52 -12.35 -4.72
C SER A 197 5.42 -12.12 -5.93
N HIS A 198 6.22 -11.07 -5.84
CA HIS A 198 7.20 -10.73 -6.87
C HIS A 198 8.50 -10.28 -6.21
N MET A 199 9.62 -10.76 -6.74
CA MET A 199 10.94 -10.22 -6.47
C MET A 199 11.41 -9.49 -7.72
N ASP A 200 11.67 -8.20 -7.56
CA ASP A 200 12.32 -7.40 -8.58
C ASP A 200 13.83 -7.31 -8.26
N THR A 201 14.66 -7.86 -9.15
CA THR A 201 16.12 -7.89 -9.02
C THR A 201 16.78 -6.66 -9.65
N SER A 202 16.17 -5.49 -9.52
CA SER A 202 16.67 -4.28 -10.17
C SER A 202 17.68 -3.55 -9.28
N LYS A 203 18.71 -3.00 -9.93
CA LYS A 203 19.70 -2.12 -9.28
C LYS A 203 19.15 -0.71 -9.00
N VAL A 204 17.84 -0.47 -9.14
CA VAL A 204 17.27 0.84 -8.78
C VAL A 204 17.18 0.96 -7.27
N PHE A 205 17.55 2.13 -6.78
CA PHE A 205 17.84 2.37 -5.38
C PHE A 205 16.66 3.07 -4.71
N SER A 206 16.00 2.38 -3.78
CA SER A 206 15.11 3.06 -2.82
C SER A 206 15.99 3.75 -1.77
N ASP A 207 15.78 5.05 -1.57
CA ASP A 207 16.47 5.80 -0.52
C ASP A 207 15.99 5.41 0.88
N SER A 208 14.80 4.81 0.97
CA SER A 208 14.30 4.19 2.19
C SER A 208 14.23 5.20 3.35
N ALA A 209 14.03 6.47 2.98
CA ALA A 209 13.89 7.59 3.89
C ALA A 209 12.45 7.75 4.38
N THR A 210 11.48 7.21 3.64
CA THR A 210 10.06 7.27 3.97
C THR A 210 9.43 5.87 4.07
N GLY A 211 8.32 5.79 4.80
CA GLY A 211 7.44 4.62 4.80
C GLY A 211 6.00 5.09 4.92
N GLU A 212 5.11 4.54 4.11
CA GLU A 212 3.79 5.13 3.89
C GLU A 212 2.69 4.11 3.63
N CYS A 213 1.45 4.47 3.98
CA CYS A 213 0.24 3.75 3.56
C CYS A 213 -0.78 4.76 3.02
N ILE A 214 -1.11 4.63 1.74
CA ILE A 214 -1.70 5.73 0.98
C ILE A 214 -2.97 5.28 0.29
N VAL A 215 -3.93 6.20 0.23
CA VAL A 215 -5.03 6.22 -0.72
C VAL A 215 -4.70 7.26 -1.78
N GLU A 216 -4.65 6.84 -3.03
CA GLU A 216 -4.18 7.65 -4.14
C GLU A 216 -5.26 7.82 -5.21
N ARG A 217 -5.23 9.00 -5.85
CA ARG A 217 -5.80 9.27 -7.16
C ARG A 217 -4.72 8.94 -8.21
N PRO A 218 -4.78 7.78 -8.89
CA PRO A 218 -3.65 7.26 -9.66
C PRO A 218 -3.34 8.09 -10.92
N GLY A 219 -2.13 7.95 -11.42
CA GLY A 219 -1.68 8.54 -12.68
C GLY A 219 -2.10 7.74 -13.92
N PHE A 220 -2.11 8.40 -15.08
CA PHE A 220 -2.12 7.75 -16.39
C PHE A 220 -0.69 7.56 -16.89
N LEU A 221 -0.48 6.53 -17.73
CA LEU A 221 0.80 6.28 -18.43
C LEU A 221 1.31 7.48 -19.27
N ASN A 222 0.45 8.47 -19.57
CA ASN A 222 0.78 9.68 -20.34
C ASN A 222 0.92 10.96 -19.49
N GLY A 223 1.04 10.85 -18.16
CA GLY A 223 1.41 11.99 -17.29
C GLY A 223 0.25 12.87 -16.80
N GLY A 224 -0.99 12.38 -16.80
CA GLY A 224 -2.12 13.01 -16.10
C GLY A 224 -2.55 12.19 -14.88
N LEU A 225 -3.60 12.63 -14.17
CA LEU A 225 -4.19 11.90 -13.05
C LEU A 225 -5.68 11.62 -13.31
N TYR A 226 -6.16 10.42 -12.99
CA TYR A 226 -7.60 10.08 -12.97
C TYR A 226 -8.38 11.05 -12.09
N ASP A 227 -9.69 11.20 -12.25
CA ASP A 227 -10.48 11.83 -11.19
C ASP A 227 -10.51 10.92 -9.95
N LEU A 228 -10.66 11.48 -8.75
CA LEU A 228 -10.76 10.64 -7.55
C LEU A 228 -12.13 9.96 -7.53
N ALA A 229 -12.15 8.63 -7.57
CA ALA A 229 -13.37 7.87 -7.41
C ALA A 229 -13.93 8.01 -5.98
N ASP A 230 -15.25 8.19 -5.85
CA ASP A 230 -15.93 8.20 -4.56
C ASP A 230 -15.99 6.77 -4.02
N PHE A 231 -15.14 6.50 -3.03
CA PHE A 231 -15.07 5.22 -2.32
C PHE A 231 -16.11 5.14 -1.19
N ASN A 232 -17.35 5.56 -1.48
CA ASN A 232 -18.45 5.59 -0.51
C ASN A 232 -18.83 4.17 -0.06
N THR A 233 -18.71 3.92 1.24
CA THR A 233 -19.30 2.72 1.85
C THR A 233 -20.54 3.13 2.63
N ASN A 234 -21.52 2.24 2.75
CA ASN A 234 -22.75 2.46 3.53
C ASN A 234 -22.50 2.80 5.03
N ALA A 235 -21.25 2.81 5.51
CA ALA A 235 -20.83 3.14 6.87
C ALA A 235 -20.02 4.45 6.98
N GLY A 236 -19.83 5.19 5.90
CA GLY A 236 -19.03 6.41 5.85
C GLY A 236 -18.17 6.47 4.60
N HIS A 237 -17.97 7.67 4.07
CA HIS A 237 -17.11 7.95 2.91
C HIS A 237 -15.63 7.76 3.27
N SER A 238 -15.22 6.55 3.63
CA SER A 238 -13.88 6.29 4.13
C SER A 238 -13.33 4.92 3.76
N ILE A 239 -12.01 4.87 3.53
CA ILE A 239 -11.23 3.64 3.48
C ILE A 239 -10.49 3.50 4.81
N GLU A 240 -10.68 2.38 5.50
CA GLU A 240 -9.91 2.04 6.70
C GLU A 240 -8.58 1.40 6.29
N LEU A 241 -7.49 2.01 6.75
CA LEU A 241 -6.14 1.47 6.67
C LEU A 241 -5.79 0.91 8.04
N ASP A 242 -5.85 -0.40 8.16
CA ASP A 242 -5.54 -1.14 9.36
C ASP A 242 -4.10 -1.63 9.32
N ASN A 243 -3.50 -1.78 10.51
CA ASN A 243 -2.16 -2.35 10.64
C ASN A 243 -1.10 -1.66 9.76
N CYS A 244 -1.28 -0.37 9.42
CA CYS A 244 -0.28 0.40 8.69
C CYS A 244 1.01 0.44 9.52
N THR A 245 1.97 -0.40 9.12
CA THR A 245 3.17 -0.70 9.87
C THR A 245 4.37 -0.47 9.00
N ILE A 246 5.35 0.20 9.57
CA ILE A 246 6.61 0.49 8.92
C ILE A 246 7.76 0.20 9.90
N GLY A 247 8.95 -0.01 9.35
CA GLY A 247 10.15 -0.12 10.16
C GLY A 247 11.31 -0.76 9.42
N ASP A 248 12.33 -1.14 10.18
CA ASP A 248 13.47 -1.89 9.67
C ASP A 248 13.22 -3.41 9.66
N ARG A 249 14.26 -4.17 9.29
CA ARG A 249 14.24 -5.65 9.30
C ARG A 249 14.53 -6.29 10.66
N ASN A 250 15.03 -5.54 11.63
CA ASN A 250 15.47 -6.05 12.93
C ASN A 250 14.36 -6.01 13.98
N ASP A 251 13.11 -6.26 13.56
CA ASP A 251 11.91 -6.22 14.39
C ASP A 251 11.58 -4.85 15.02
N ASN A 252 12.13 -3.74 14.53
CA ASN A 252 11.68 -2.40 14.94
C ASN A 252 10.42 -1.95 14.18
N GLN A 253 9.52 -2.87 13.88
CA GLN A 253 8.29 -2.58 13.16
C GLN A 253 7.22 -2.07 14.11
N LYS A 254 6.65 -0.92 13.80
CA LYS A 254 5.65 -0.24 14.62
C LYS A 254 4.63 0.43 13.72
N GLY A 255 3.42 0.65 14.25
CA GLY A 255 2.40 1.41 13.56
C GLY A 255 2.93 2.79 13.17
N ILE A 256 2.57 3.27 11.98
CA ILE A 256 3.06 4.53 11.40
C ILE A 256 2.97 5.72 12.37
N GLY A 257 1.91 5.79 13.18
CA GLY A 257 1.71 6.86 14.17
C GLY A 257 2.72 6.89 15.32
N ASN A 258 3.60 5.87 15.44
CA ASN A 258 4.69 5.86 16.41
C ASN A 258 6.01 6.42 15.84
N TRP A 259 6.02 6.79 14.57
CA TRP A 259 7.13 7.46 13.90
C TRP A 259 6.81 8.95 13.73
N PRO A 260 7.82 9.83 13.59
CA PRO A 260 7.60 11.15 13.00
C PRO A 260 6.92 10.98 11.65
N HIS A 261 5.75 11.59 11.47
CA HIS A 261 4.98 11.44 10.25
C HIS A 261 4.18 12.70 9.95
N ASP A 262 3.88 12.85 8.67
CA ASP A 262 3.03 13.89 8.12
C ASP A 262 1.72 13.28 7.59
N GLY A 263 0.64 14.05 7.73
CA GLY A 263 -0.65 13.72 7.15
C GLY A 263 -0.77 14.38 5.78
N MET A 264 -0.96 13.59 4.73
CA MET A 264 -1.13 14.10 3.38
C MET A 264 -2.61 14.31 3.08
N GLN A 265 -2.99 15.53 2.76
CA GLN A 265 -4.31 15.84 2.21
C GLN A 265 -4.22 15.81 0.69
N LEU A 266 -5.17 15.12 0.07
CA LEU A 266 -5.31 15.04 -1.37
C LEU A 266 -6.17 16.20 -1.83
N TRP A 267 -5.58 17.12 -2.57
CA TRP A 267 -6.21 18.27 -3.20
C TRP A 267 -6.45 18.00 -4.68
N ASN A 268 -7.38 18.72 -5.29
CA ASN A 268 -7.49 18.69 -6.75
C ASN A 268 -6.21 19.22 -7.43
N THR A 269 -6.06 18.99 -8.73
CA THR A 269 -4.87 19.40 -9.50
C THR A 269 -4.56 20.90 -9.39
N SER A 270 -5.58 21.75 -9.21
CA SER A 270 -5.41 23.20 -9.04
C SER A 270 -5.19 23.65 -7.59
N PHE A 271 -5.12 22.73 -6.62
CA PHE A 271 -4.99 23.01 -5.19
C PHE A 271 -6.02 24.00 -4.62
N THR A 272 -7.24 23.97 -5.15
CA THR A 272 -8.33 24.85 -4.74
C THR A 272 -9.24 24.23 -3.68
N TYR A 273 -9.35 22.90 -3.62
CA TYR A 273 -10.12 22.21 -2.58
C TYR A 273 -9.53 20.83 -2.26
N VAL A 274 -9.81 20.35 -1.04
CA VAL A 274 -9.48 18.99 -0.58
C VAL A 274 -10.51 18.01 -1.16
N MET A 275 -10.02 16.88 -1.66
CA MET A 275 -10.81 15.76 -2.17
C MET A 275 -10.81 14.58 -1.19
N ALA A 276 -9.68 14.34 -0.51
CA ALA A 276 -9.60 13.35 0.57
C ALA A 276 -8.57 13.74 1.64
N GLN A 277 -8.72 13.20 2.85
CA GLN A 277 -7.77 13.42 3.94
C GLN A 277 -7.74 12.26 4.94
N PRO A 278 -6.59 11.92 5.54
CA PRO A 278 -6.53 10.98 6.64
C PRO A 278 -7.19 11.56 7.89
N GLY A 279 -7.84 10.71 8.66
CA GLY A 279 -8.31 11.05 10.00
C GLY A 279 -7.25 10.81 11.07
N SER A 280 -7.71 10.82 12.32
CA SER A 280 -6.85 10.54 13.47
C SER A 280 -6.35 9.10 13.47
N ILE A 281 -5.08 8.93 13.84
CA ILE A 281 -4.47 7.62 14.04
C ILE A 281 -4.84 7.09 15.44
N PHE A 282 -5.24 5.83 15.50
CA PHE A 282 -5.64 5.13 16.72
C PHE A 282 -4.98 3.74 16.80
N ASN A 283 -5.41 2.93 17.78
CA ASN A 283 -4.90 1.57 18.01
C ASN A 283 -3.37 1.52 18.08
N ASN A 284 -2.74 2.34 18.94
CA ASN A 284 -1.28 2.42 19.08
C ASN A 284 -0.53 2.79 17.78
N GLY A 285 -1.10 3.66 16.95
CA GLY A 285 -0.40 4.16 15.76
C GLY A 285 -0.62 3.33 14.49
N TYR A 286 -1.41 2.26 14.54
CA TYR A 286 -1.54 1.29 13.45
C TYR A 286 -2.72 1.55 12.53
N ASN A 287 -3.77 2.22 13.00
CA ASN A 287 -5.03 2.29 12.25
C ASN A 287 -5.45 3.74 12.06
N TYR A 288 -5.98 4.05 10.89
CA TYR A 288 -6.67 5.30 10.58
C TYR A 288 -7.57 5.10 9.38
N SER A 289 -8.47 6.04 9.13
CA SER A 289 -9.28 6.05 7.91
C SER A 289 -8.89 7.23 7.04
N VAL A 290 -8.93 7.06 5.73
CA VAL A 290 -8.92 8.17 4.78
C VAL A 290 -10.35 8.48 4.38
N TYR A 291 -10.75 9.74 4.55
CA TYR A 291 -12.10 10.22 4.27
C TYR A 291 -12.14 10.96 2.95
N CYS A 292 -13.12 10.63 2.09
CA CYS A 292 -13.48 11.46 0.96
C CYS A 292 -14.28 12.68 1.48
N THR A 293 -13.88 13.89 1.09
CA THR A 293 -14.50 15.12 1.60
C THR A 293 -15.67 15.53 0.73
N THR A 294 -16.90 15.37 1.23
CA THR A 294 -18.18 15.51 0.50
C THR A 294 -18.67 16.94 0.29
N TYR A 295 -17.79 17.95 0.13
CA TYR A 295 -18.27 19.33 0.17
C TYR A 295 -19.00 19.83 -1.09
N TYR A 296 -19.01 19.12 -2.22
CA TYR A 296 -19.82 19.52 -3.38
C TYR A 296 -20.38 18.32 -4.15
N ASN A 297 -21.50 18.58 -4.83
CA ASN A 297 -22.45 17.67 -5.48
C ASN A 297 -21.80 16.69 -6.44
N SER A 298 -21.19 15.66 -5.85
CA SER A 298 -20.26 14.68 -6.38
C SER A 298 -18.87 15.26 -6.68
N CYS A 299 -17.81 14.46 -6.58
CA CYS A 299 -16.49 14.78 -7.12
C CYS A 299 -16.54 14.90 -8.66
N TYR A 300 -17.45 15.70 -9.21
CA TYR A 300 -17.91 15.65 -10.60
C TYR A 300 -17.56 16.88 -11.42
N ASN A 301 -17.13 16.54 -12.64
CA ASN A 301 -17.57 17.12 -13.89
C ASN A 301 -18.97 17.80 -13.84
N GLN A 302 -18.96 19.12 -14.05
CA GLN A 302 -19.75 19.72 -15.13
C GLN A 302 -18.86 19.86 -16.35
#